data_AF-A0A448X8Q1-F1
#
_entry.id   AF-A0A448X8Q1-F1
#
_cell.length_a   1.000
_cell.length_b   1.000
_cell.length_c   1.000
_cell.angle_alpha   90.00
_cell.angle_beta   90.00
_cell.angle_gamma   90.00
#
_symmetry.space_group_name_H-M   'P 1'
#
loop_
_entity.id
_entity.type
_entity.pdbx_description
1 polymer ?
#
loop_
_entity_poly.entity_id
_entity_poly.type
_entity_poly.pdbx_seq_one_letter_code
_entity_poly.pdbx_strand_id
1 'polypeptide(L)'
;MPKHNLLHFASTLGRVVERCRAWCSSLGIPFFRFSPLISADLPLDSSDNRLLLQMMWETEAYLHQCRDRIHRLASLLVDDGEVHTVGGLKSQ
;
A
#
# COMPACT_ATOMS: atom_id res chain seq x y z
N MET A 1 16.70 -10.22 -29.28
CA MET A 1 17.11 -10.29 -27.86
C MET A 1 15.85 -10.14 -27.01
N PRO A 2 15.54 -11.11 -26.12
CA PRO A 2 14.20 -11.30 -25.59
C PRO A 2 13.86 -10.29 -24.49
N LYS A 3 12.68 -9.66 -24.60
CA LYS A 3 12.07 -8.75 -23.61
C LYS A 3 11.49 -9.53 -22.42
N HIS A 4 12.29 -10.42 -21.84
CA HIS A 4 11.92 -11.17 -20.64
C HIS A 4 12.37 -10.31 -19.45
N ASN A 5 11.42 -9.88 -18.59
CA ASN A 5 11.60 -9.37 -17.21
C ASN A 5 10.94 -8.02 -16.86
N LEU A 6 10.06 -7.46 -17.70
CA LEU A 6 9.28 -6.26 -17.32
C LEU A 6 7.92 -6.55 -16.66
N LEU A 7 7.52 -7.81 -16.49
CA LEU A 7 6.19 -8.16 -15.92
C LEU A 7 6.21 -8.67 -14.48
N HIS A 8 7.36 -8.84 -13.82
CA HIS A 8 7.38 -9.44 -12.50
C HIS A 8 6.89 -8.49 -11.39
N PHE A 9 7.03 -7.17 -11.54
CA PHE A 9 6.54 -6.19 -10.57
C PHE A 9 5.02 -5.95 -10.63
N ALA A 10 4.36 -6.15 -11.78
CA ALA A 10 2.90 -6.02 -11.88
C ALA A 10 2.14 -7.07 -11.04
N SER A 11 2.80 -8.20 -10.74
CA SER A 11 2.25 -9.30 -9.93
C SER A 11 1.91 -8.90 -8.50
N THR A 12 2.72 -8.01 -7.90
CA THR A 12 2.53 -7.55 -6.51
C THR A 12 1.50 -6.44 -6.41
N LEU A 13 1.19 -5.75 -7.51
CA LEU A 13 0.36 -4.55 -7.48
C LEU A 13 -1.15 -4.80 -7.66
N GLY A 14 -1.56 -5.96 -8.20
CA GLY A 14 -2.96 -6.24 -8.54
C GLY A 14 -3.58 -7.42 -7.81
N ARG A 15 -3.42 -8.64 -8.36
CA ARG A 15 -4.19 -9.83 -7.91
C ARG A 15 -3.91 -10.30 -6.48
N VAL A 16 -2.68 -10.12 -5.99
CA VAL A 16 -2.33 -10.48 -4.62
C VAL A 16 -3.00 -9.53 -3.64
N VAL A 17 -2.99 -8.23 -3.94
CA VAL A 17 -3.60 -7.20 -3.11
C VAL A 17 -5.12 -7.35 -3.06
N GLU A 18 -5.78 -7.65 -4.18
CA GLU A 18 -7.23 -7.88 -4.18
C GLU A 18 -7.62 -9.09 -3.33
N ARG A 19 -6.82 -10.17 -3.34
CA ARG A 19 -7.04 -11.33 -2.47
C ARG A 19 -6.85 -10.99 -1.00
N CYS A 20 -5.78 -10.27 -0.65
CA CYS A 20 -5.57 -9.82 0.72
C CYS A 20 -6.71 -8.92 1.19
N ARG A 21 -7.16 -7.97 0.35
CA ARG A 21 -8.30 -7.11 0.66
C ARG A 21 -9.58 -7.91 0.89
N ALA A 22 -9.88 -8.86 0.01
CA ALA A 22 -11.05 -9.72 0.16
C ALA A 22 -11.00 -10.51 1.47
N TRP A 23 -9.83 -11.05 1.82
CA TRP A 23 -9.64 -11.78 3.07
C TRP A 23 -9.78 -10.90 4.32
N CYS A 24 -9.14 -9.72 4.33
CA CYS A 24 -9.32 -8.73 5.41
C CYS A 24 -10.78 -8.29 5.54
N SER A 25 -11.48 -8.10 4.41
CA SER A 25 -12.90 -7.76 4.40
C SER A 25 -13.76 -8.87 5.01
N SER A 26 -13.42 -10.15 4.77
CA SER A 26 -14.13 -11.28 5.39
C SER A 26 -13.93 -11.36 6.90
N LEU A 27 -12.81 -10.84 7.41
CA LEU A 27 -12.50 -10.78 8.84
C LEU A 27 -12.99 -9.49 9.52
N GLY A 28 -13.57 -8.54 8.76
CA GLY A 28 -13.97 -7.23 9.28
C GLY A 28 -12.79 -6.31 9.62
N ILE A 29 -11.58 -6.60 9.13
CA ILE A 29 -10.37 -5.86 9.44
C ILE A 29 -10.15 -4.74 8.40
N PRO A 30 -9.92 -3.49 8.81
CA PRO A 30 -9.68 -2.40 7.87
C PRO A 30 -8.33 -2.57 7.14
N PHE A 31 -8.35 -2.62 5.79
CA PHE A 31 -7.17 -2.78 4.96
C PHE A 31 -6.71 -1.44 4.36
N PHE A 32 -5.50 -0.99 4.70
CA PHE A 32 -4.90 0.24 4.17
C PHE A 32 -3.71 -0.07 3.26
N ARG A 33 -3.73 0.46 2.03
CA ARG A 33 -2.59 0.41 1.11
C ARG A 33 -2.21 1.82 0.66
N PHE A 34 -0.97 2.18 0.87
CA PHE A 34 -0.36 3.41 0.35
C PHE A 34 0.57 3.01 -0.79
N SER A 35 0.27 3.49 -2.00
CA SER A 35 1.06 3.22 -3.19
C SER A 35 1.06 4.50 -4.01
N PRO A 36 2.11 5.33 -3.91
CA PRO A 36 2.22 6.50 -4.76
C PRO A 36 2.31 6.05 -6.23
N LEU A 37 1.62 6.76 -7.11
CA LEU A 37 1.77 6.60 -8.55
C LEU A 37 3.04 7.37 -8.92
N ILE A 38 4.11 6.64 -9.18
CA ILE A 38 5.37 7.22 -9.64
C ILE A 38 5.28 7.39 -11.15
N SER A 39 5.53 8.60 -11.63
CA SER A 39 5.32 8.95 -13.05
C SER A 39 6.43 8.46 -13.98
N ALA A 40 7.59 8.10 -13.41
CA ALA A 40 8.77 7.66 -14.15
C ALA A 40 9.06 6.17 -13.90
N ASP A 41 9.28 5.41 -14.96
CA ASP A 41 9.85 4.07 -14.87
C ASP A 41 11.31 4.18 -14.40
N LEU A 42 11.51 4.07 -13.08
CA LEU A 42 12.85 4.07 -12.47
C LEU A 42 13.41 2.65 -12.52
N PRO A 43 14.52 2.40 -13.25
CA PRO A 43 15.24 1.16 -13.08
C PRO A 43 15.92 1.16 -11.70
N LEU A 44 15.86 0.02 -11.01
CA LEU A 44 16.30 -0.11 -9.61
C LEU A 44 17.78 0.23 -9.38
N ASP A 45 18.59 0.23 -10.43
CA ASP A 45 20.02 0.56 -10.43
C ASP A 45 20.33 2.04 -10.74
N SER A 46 19.30 2.89 -10.81
CA SER A 46 19.47 4.32 -11.08
C SER A 46 20.26 5.03 -9.98
N SER A 47 21.36 5.69 -10.36
CA SER A 47 22.14 6.57 -9.48
C SER A 47 21.90 8.06 -9.76
N ASP A 48 20.87 8.40 -10.54
CA ASP A 48 20.54 9.79 -10.87
C ASP A 48 19.73 10.44 -9.73
N ASN A 49 20.40 11.32 -8.99
CA ASN A 49 19.82 12.05 -7.87
C ASN A 49 18.62 12.91 -8.26
N ARG A 50 18.57 13.44 -9.49
CA ARG A 50 17.45 14.31 -9.94
C ARG A 50 16.16 13.51 -10.04
N LEU A 51 16.26 12.30 -10.59
CA LEU A 51 15.13 11.40 -10.73
C LEU A 51 14.66 10.85 -9.38
N LEU A 52 15.60 10.56 -8.47
CA LEU A 52 15.28 10.15 -7.11
C LEU A 52 14.54 11.26 -6.34
N LEU A 53 15.02 12.50 -6.42
CA LEU A 53 14.37 13.65 -5.77
C LEU A 53 12.95 13.87 -6.30
N GLN A 54 12.75 13.72 -7.61
CA GLN A 54 11.43 13.81 -8.22
C GLN A 54 10.48 12.73 -7.66
N MET A 55 10.95 11.50 -7.53
CA MET A 55 10.15 10.40 -6.95
C MET A 55 9.81 10.60 -5.47
N MET A 56 10.77 11.12 -4.69
CA MET A 56 10.54 11.46 -3.29
C MET A 56 9.48 12.54 -3.17
N TRP A 57 9.56 13.58 -4.00
CA TRP A 57 8.57 14.65 -4.03
C TRP A 57 7.17 14.16 -4.43
N GLU A 58 7.06 13.32 -5.46
CA GLU A 58 5.79 12.70 -5.87
C GLU A 58 5.19 11.86 -4.73
N THR A 59 6.04 11.14 -3.99
CA THR A 59 5.62 10.37 -2.82
C THR A 59 5.13 11.27 -1.69
N GLU A 60 5.84 12.36 -1.39
CA GLU A 60 5.44 13.33 -0.37
C GLU A 60 4.12 14.01 -0.73
N ALA A 61 3.95 14.45 -1.97
CA ALA A 61 2.71 15.01 -2.47
C ALA A 61 1.54 14.03 -2.36
N TYR A 62 1.76 12.74 -2.64
CA TYR A 62 0.76 11.69 -2.47
C TYR A 62 0.39 11.48 -0.98
N LEU A 63 1.39 11.50 -0.08
CA LEU A 63 1.16 11.38 1.36
C LEU A 63 0.34 12.55 1.89
N HIS A 64 0.62 13.77 1.44
CA HIS A 64 -0.16 14.96 1.79
C HIS A 64 -1.64 14.86 1.36
N GLN A 65 -1.91 14.28 0.20
CA GLN A 65 -3.28 13.99 -0.26
C GLN A 65 -3.94 12.87 0.55
N CYS A 66 -3.16 11.88 1.00
CA CYS A 66 -3.64 10.75 1.78
C CYS A 66 -3.63 10.99 3.31
N ARG A 67 -3.33 12.20 3.78
CA ARG A 67 -3.19 12.51 5.22
C ARG A 67 -4.41 12.06 6.04
N ASP A 68 -5.62 12.20 5.50
CA ASP A 68 -6.85 11.81 6.21
C ASP A 68 -6.98 10.28 6.36
N ARG A 69 -6.37 9.51 5.46
CA ARG A 69 -6.28 8.05 5.56
C ARG A 69 -5.22 7.64 6.58
N ILE A 70 -4.11 8.37 6.64
CA ILE A 70 -3.04 8.14 7.63
C ILE A 70 -3.54 8.49 9.04
N HIS A 71 -4.27 9.60 9.19
CA HIS A 71 -4.90 9.97 10.46
C HIS A 71 -5.92 8.94 10.92
N ARG A 72 -6.74 8.38 10.02
CA ARG A 72 -7.65 7.27 10.34
C ARG A 72 -6.91 6.00 10.77
N LEU A 73 -5.78 5.68 10.14
CA LEU A 73 -4.94 4.57 10.58
C LEU A 73 -4.34 4.84 11.97
N ALA A 74 -3.85 6.06 12.19
CA ALA A 74 -3.29 6.45 13.48
C ALA A 74 -4.34 6.44 14.60
N SER A 75 -5.57 6.89 14.34
CA SER A 75 -6.65 6.81 15.32
C SER A 75 -7.00 5.36 15.66
N LEU A 76 -7.07 4.48 14.67
CA LEU A 76 -7.30 3.04 14.92
C LEU A 76 -6.18 2.44 15.79
N LEU A 77 -4.91 2.74 15.48
CA LEU A 77 -3.77 2.22 16.24
C LEU A 77 -3.67 2.78 17.67
N VAL A 78 -4.12 4.01 17.90
CA VAL A 78 -4.12 4.64 19.22
C VAL A 78 -5.31 4.14 20.05
N ASP A 79 -6.48 3.96 19.44
CA ASP A 79 -7.67 3.41 20.10
C ASP A 79 -7.51 1.91 20.41
N ASP A 80 -6.75 1.15 19.61
CA ASP A 80 -6.40 -0.26 19.87
C ASP A 80 -5.54 -0.46 21.15
N GLY A 81 -5.10 0.61 21.81
CA GLY A 81 -4.49 0.56 23.14
C GLY A 81 -5.44 0.07 24.24
N GLU A 82 -6.76 0.14 24.03
CA GLU A 82 -7.79 -0.28 24.98
C GLU A 82 -8.71 -1.36 24.37
N VAL A 83 -8.21 -2.60 24.36
CA VAL A 83 -8.93 -3.88 24.37
C VAL A 83 -9.89 -4.16 23.17
N HIS A 84 -9.71 -5.31 22.52
CA HIS A 84 -10.70 -6.41 22.44
C HIS A 84 -10.37 -7.35 21.28
N THR A 85 -9.92 -8.54 21.64
CA THR A 85 -10.21 -9.79 20.93
C THR A 85 -11.66 -9.79 20.45
N VAL A 86 -11.87 -9.58 19.16
CA VAL A 86 -13.10 -9.98 18.45
C VAL A 86 -12.62 -10.99 17.42
N GLY A 87 -12.91 -12.28 17.55
CA GLY A 87 -14.19 -12.86 17.93
C GLY A 87 -14.58 -13.72 16.74
N GLY A 88 -14.57 -15.03 16.92
CA GLY A 88 -14.76 -16.01 15.85
C GLY A 88 -15.99 -15.71 15.00
N LEU A 89 -15.82 -15.81 13.67
CA LEU A 89 -16.96 -15.95 12.79
C LEU A 89 -17.65 -17.28 13.12
N LYS A 90 -18.83 -17.14 13.75
CA LYS A 90 -19.85 -18.18 13.77
C LYS A 90 -20.31 -18.42 12.34
N SER A 91 -20.22 -19.68 11.94
CA SER A 91 -21.00 -20.30 10.88
C SER A 91 -22.49 -20.05 11.10
N GLN A 92 -23.15 -19.51 10.07
CA GLN A 92 -24.57 -19.69 9.81
C GLN A 92 -24.77 -19.92 8.32
#